data_AF-A0AAW0PAS2-F1
#
_entry.id   AF-A0AAW0PAS2-F1
#
_cell.length_a   1.000
_cell.length_b   1.000
_cell.length_c   1.000
_cell.angle_alpha   90.00
_cell.angle_beta   90.00
_cell.angle_gamma   90.00
#
_symmetry.space_group_name_H-M   'P 1'
#
loop_
_entity.id
_entity.type
_entity.pdbx_description
1 polymer ?
#
loop_
_entity_poly.entity_id
_entity_poly.type
_entity_poly.pdbx_seq_one_letter_code
_entity_poly.pdbx_strand_id
1 'polypeptide(L)'
;MQLENTSVQLENTSVQLENTSVQLENTSVQLENTNVRLENTSMRLENSSVQLENTSMRLENSSVQLENTSMRLENSSVQLEKTSVQLEKTSVQPENTSLENTSVQLENTSVQLENTNVQLENTSVQLENTSMQLENTSLQLENTSMHLENTSVQLENTSMQLENTSVQPENASAWFREH
;
A
#
# COMPACT_ATOMS: atom_id res chain seq x y z
N MET A 1 36.34 -62.20 -7.81
CA MET A 1 37.19 -60.98 -7.76
C MET A 1 36.78 -59.89 -8.75
N GLN A 2 37.03 -59.98 -10.07
CA GLN A 2 36.64 -58.88 -10.99
C GLN A 2 35.12 -58.64 -11.05
N LEU A 3 34.32 -59.69 -11.26
CA LEU A 3 32.85 -59.61 -11.28
C LEU A 3 32.25 -59.11 -9.96
N GLU A 4 32.84 -59.52 -8.85
CA GLU A 4 32.42 -59.15 -7.50
C GLU A 4 32.69 -57.66 -7.21
N ASN A 5 33.86 -57.15 -7.64
CA ASN A 5 34.16 -55.72 -7.59
C ASN A 5 33.22 -54.91 -8.49
N THR A 6 32.88 -55.40 -9.69
CA THR A 6 31.92 -54.72 -10.58
C THR A 6 30.53 -54.66 -9.96
N SER A 7 30.07 -55.75 -9.31
CA SER A 7 28.78 -55.79 -8.61
C SER A 7 28.71 -54.76 -7.47
N VAL A 8 29.75 -54.68 -6.65
CA VAL A 8 29.81 -53.71 -5.54
C VAL A 8 29.85 -52.27 -6.06
N GLN A 9 30.54 -52.01 -7.17
CA GLN A 9 30.58 -50.68 -7.80
C GLN A 9 29.20 -50.26 -8.35
N LEU A 10 28.46 -51.19 -8.95
CA LEU A 10 27.09 -50.93 -9.43
C LEU A 10 26.13 -50.65 -8.26
N GLU A 11 26.21 -51.44 -7.19
CA GLU A 11 25.39 -51.24 -5.99
C GLU A 11 25.67 -49.88 -5.33
N ASN A 12 26.94 -49.50 -5.19
CA ASN A 12 27.31 -48.18 -4.70
C ASN A 12 26.77 -47.05 -5.59
N THR A 13 26.82 -47.22 -6.92
CA THR A 13 26.29 -46.22 -7.86
C THR A 13 24.76 -46.12 -7.74
N SER A 14 24.06 -47.24 -7.58
CA SER A 14 22.61 -47.25 -7.33
C SER A 14 22.24 -46.50 -6.06
N VAL A 15 22.96 -46.72 -4.96
CA VAL A 15 22.72 -46.01 -3.69
C VAL A 15 23.01 -44.51 -3.83
N GLN A 16 24.04 -44.12 -4.58
CA GLN A 16 24.32 -42.70 -4.85
C GLN A 16 23.18 -42.05 -5.65
N LEU A 17 22.65 -42.73 -6.68
CA LEU A 17 21.52 -42.23 -7.47
C LEU A 17 20.24 -42.09 -6.63
N GLU A 18 19.95 -43.06 -5.77
CA GLU A 18 18.80 -42.99 -4.85
C GLU A 18 18.93 -41.82 -3.87
N ASN A 19 20.13 -41.62 -3.29
CA ASN A 19 20.39 -40.46 -2.44
C ASN A 19 20.22 -39.14 -3.20
N THR A 20 20.70 -39.05 -4.46
CA THR A 20 20.47 -37.86 -5.30
C THR A 20 18.98 -37.62 -5.56
N SER A 21 18.21 -38.68 -5.84
CA SER A 21 16.75 -38.58 -6.03
C SER A 21 16.06 -38.00 -4.81
N VAL A 22 16.39 -38.49 -3.61
CA VAL A 22 15.82 -37.99 -2.34
C VAL A 22 16.21 -36.52 -2.10
N GLN A 23 17.43 -36.10 -2.45
CA GLN A 23 17.83 -34.69 -2.34
C GLN A 23 17.06 -33.79 -3.30
N LEU A 24 16.80 -34.25 -4.53
CA LEU A 24 16.02 -33.51 -5.52
C LEU A 24 14.55 -33.38 -5.08
N GLU A 25 13.94 -34.45 -4.56
CA GLU A 25 12.58 -34.41 -4.01
C GLU A 25 12.47 -33.44 -2.83
N ASN A 26 13.41 -33.49 -1.87
CA ASN A 26 13.46 -32.53 -0.78
C ASN A 26 13.58 -31.08 -1.27
N THR A 27 14.40 -30.84 -2.30
CA THR A 27 14.54 -29.50 -2.90
C THR A 27 13.23 -29.03 -3.54
N SER A 28 12.53 -29.94 -4.24
CA SER A 28 11.21 -29.65 -4.83
C SER A 28 10.18 -29.25 -3.76
N VAL A 29 10.13 -29.97 -2.63
CA VAL A 29 9.23 -29.64 -1.51
C VAL A 29 9.58 -28.28 -0.89
N GLN A 30 10.86 -27.92 -0.77
CA GLN A 30 11.25 -26.59 -0.27
C GLN A 30 10.82 -25.47 -1.23
N LEU A 31 10.87 -25.73 -2.54
CA LEU A 31 10.47 -24.80 -3.57
C LEU A 31 8.96 -24.54 -3.55
N GLU A 32 8.16 -25.61 -3.43
CA GLU A 32 6.71 -25.51 -3.27
C GLU A 32 6.32 -24.72 -2.01
N ASN A 33 6.96 -25.01 -0.87
CA ASN A 33 6.76 -24.25 0.37
C ASN A 33 7.11 -22.76 0.20
N THR A 34 8.12 -22.44 -0.62
CA THR A 34 8.50 -21.05 -0.90
C THR A 34 7.43 -20.36 -1.76
N ASN A 35 6.90 -21.03 -2.77
CA ASN A 35 5.80 -20.53 -3.59
C ASN A 35 4.54 -20.22 -2.77
N VAL A 36 4.15 -21.12 -1.86
CA VAL A 36 3.02 -20.89 -0.94
C VAL A 36 3.25 -19.65 -0.07
N ARG A 37 4.48 -19.40 0.39
CA ARG A 37 4.81 -18.19 1.17
C ARG A 37 4.75 -16.91 0.33
N LEU A 38 5.16 -16.97 -0.94
CA LEU A 38 5.05 -15.84 -1.87
C LEU A 38 3.59 -15.51 -2.18
N GLU A 39 2.74 -16.51 -2.40
CA GLU A 39 1.31 -16.32 -2.62
C GLU A 39 0.64 -15.67 -1.40
N ASN A 40 0.93 -16.15 -0.20
CA ASN A 40 0.45 -15.53 1.05
C ASN A 40 0.92 -14.09 1.22
N THR A 41 2.15 -13.78 0.80
CA THR A 41 2.67 -12.41 0.83
C THR A 41 1.94 -11.53 -0.18
N SER A 42 1.66 -12.04 -1.38
CA SER A 42 0.93 -11.34 -2.42
C SER A 42 -0.50 -11.00 -1.97
N MET A 43 -1.23 -11.93 -1.37
CA MET A 43 -2.55 -11.68 -0.79
C MET A 43 -2.53 -10.60 0.32
N ARG A 44 -1.46 -10.53 1.10
CA ARG A 44 -1.29 -9.49 2.14
C ARG A 44 -1.04 -8.11 1.52
N LEU A 45 -0.29 -8.03 0.43
CA LEU A 45 -0.09 -6.79 -0.31
C LEU A 45 -1.39 -6.30 -0.94
N GLU A 46 -2.16 -7.19 -1.58
CA GLU A 46 -3.47 -6.84 -2.15
C GLU A 46 -4.43 -6.28 -1.10
N ASN A 47 -4.54 -6.93 0.07
CA ASN A 47 -5.32 -6.41 1.18
C ASN A 47 -4.83 -5.03 1.65
N SER A 48 -3.51 -4.81 1.67
CA SER A 48 -2.94 -3.51 2.06
C SER A 48 -3.30 -2.42 1.04
N SER A 49 -3.28 -2.74 -0.26
CA SER A 49 -3.72 -1.83 -1.32
C SER A 49 -5.20 -1.43 -1.17
N VAL A 50 -6.09 -2.39 -0.88
CA VAL A 50 -7.51 -2.10 -0.63
C VAL A 50 -7.71 -1.19 0.60
N GLN A 51 -6.93 -1.38 1.67
CA GLN A 51 -7.00 -0.49 2.84
C GLN A 51 -6.52 0.93 2.51
N LEU A 52 -5.51 1.06 1.63
CA LEU A 52 -4.98 2.34 1.18
C LEU A 52 -6.00 3.11 0.34
N GLU A 53 -6.68 2.43 -0.57
CA GLU A 53 -7.76 2.98 -1.38
C GLU A 53 -8.92 3.49 -0.50
N ASN A 54 -9.36 2.68 0.48
CA ASN A 54 -10.38 3.09 1.44
C ASN A 54 -9.97 4.32 2.25
N THR A 55 -8.70 4.42 2.63
CA THR A 55 -8.18 5.59 3.35
C THR A 55 -8.18 6.82 2.46
N SER A 56 -7.81 6.68 1.19
CA SER A 56 -7.82 7.75 0.20
C SER A 56 -9.23 8.30 -0.03
N MET A 57 -10.24 7.43 -0.18
CA MET A 57 -11.65 7.86 -0.29
C MET A 57 -12.14 8.62 0.95
N ARG A 58 -11.66 8.25 2.15
CA ARG A 58 -12.03 8.96 3.39
C ARG A 58 -11.41 10.36 3.43
N LEU A 59 -10.17 10.51 2.97
CA LEU A 59 -9.50 11.82 2.88
C LEU A 59 -10.22 12.73 1.87
N GLU A 60 -10.61 12.21 0.71
CA GLU A 60 -11.37 12.97 -0.29
C GLU A 60 -12.70 13.48 0.28
N ASN A 61 -13.45 12.61 0.98
CA ASN A 61 -14.67 13.01 1.68
C ASN A 61 -14.41 14.11 2.73
N SER A 62 -13.32 14.00 3.50
CA SER A 62 -12.93 15.03 4.46
C SER A 62 -12.63 16.37 3.78
N SER A 63 -11.94 16.36 2.63
CA SER A 63 -11.67 17.56 1.84
C SER A 63 -12.96 18.24 1.35
N VAL A 64 -13.93 17.47 0.86
CA VAL A 64 -15.25 18.00 0.44
C VAL A 64 -16.01 18.63 1.62
N GLN A 65 -15.98 18.01 2.80
CA GLN A 65 -16.60 18.58 4.00
C GLN A 65 -15.93 19.90 4.45
N LEU A 66 -14.61 19.97 4.30
CA LEU A 66 -13.82 21.14 4.62
C LEU A 66 -14.18 22.31 3.68
N GLU A 67 -14.25 22.05 2.38
CA GLU A 67 -14.67 23.04 1.37
C GLU A 67 -16.09 23.57 1.64
N ASN A 68 -17.03 22.67 1.95
CA ASN A 68 -18.39 23.06 2.34
C ASN A 68 -18.42 23.95 3.59
N THR A 69 -17.55 23.69 4.56
CA THR A 69 -17.43 24.50 5.77
C THR A 69 -16.87 25.88 5.45
N SER A 70 -15.84 25.97 4.62
CA SER A 70 -15.26 27.23 4.15
C SER A 70 -16.31 28.08 3.41
N MET A 71 -17.10 27.50 2.51
CA MET A 71 -18.19 28.22 1.83
C MET A 71 -19.25 28.76 2.80
N ARG A 72 -19.57 28.03 3.88
CA ARG A 72 -20.52 28.50 4.91
C ARG A 72 -19.95 29.66 5.72
N LEU A 73 -18.65 29.65 6.00
CA LEU A 73 -17.97 30.75 6.68
C LEU A 73 -17.91 31.99 5.79
N GLU A 74 -17.57 31.84 4.51
CA GLU A 74 -17.57 32.96 3.55
C GLU A 74 -18.96 33.61 3.45
N ASN A 75 -20.02 32.80 3.33
CA ASN A 75 -21.39 33.31 3.36
C ASN A 75 -21.71 34.06 4.66
N SER A 76 -21.22 33.58 5.80
CA SER A 76 -21.43 34.25 7.10
C SER A 76 -20.68 35.59 7.17
N SER A 77 -19.45 35.65 6.66
CA SER A 77 -18.69 36.92 6.52
C SER A 77 -19.44 37.94 5.67
N VAL A 78 -20.00 37.52 4.52
CA VAL A 78 -20.81 38.41 3.66
C VAL A 78 -22.04 38.95 4.39
N GLN A 79 -22.70 38.16 5.23
CA GLN A 79 -23.85 38.61 6.02
C GLN A 79 -23.44 39.58 7.14
N LEU A 80 -22.30 39.36 7.79
CA LEU A 80 -21.74 40.28 8.78
C LEU A 80 -21.41 41.63 8.14
N GLU A 81 -20.80 41.63 6.96
CA GLU A 81 -20.48 42.87 6.23
C GLU A 81 -21.73 43.65 5.84
N LYS A 82 -22.77 42.96 5.33
CA LYS A 82 -24.09 43.59 5.08
C LYS A 82 -24.68 44.23 6.33
N THR A 83 -24.56 43.56 7.48
CA THR A 83 -25.06 44.06 8.76
C THR A 83 -24.28 45.30 9.20
N SER A 84 -22.95 45.27 9.06
CA SER A 84 -22.07 46.41 9.34
C SER A 84 -22.43 47.64 8.51
N VAL A 85 -22.58 47.47 7.18
CA VAL A 85 -23.00 48.55 6.27
C VAL A 85 -24.38 49.11 6.64
N GLN A 86 -25.31 48.25 7.08
CA GLN A 86 -26.63 48.70 7.52
C GLN A 86 -26.56 49.50 8.82
N LEU A 87 -25.72 49.10 9.77
CA LEU A 87 -25.48 49.82 11.02
C LEU A 87 -24.87 51.20 10.76
N GLU A 88 -23.88 51.29 9.86
CA GLU A 88 -23.25 52.54 9.47
C GLU A 88 -24.27 53.53 8.89
N LYS A 89 -25.18 53.06 8.02
CA LYS A 89 -26.30 53.86 7.49
C LYS A 89 -27.28 54.35 8.58
N THR A 90 -27.42 53.63 9.68
CA THR A 90 -28.28 54.05 10.81
C THR A 90 -27.57 54.91 11.84
N SER A 91 -26.24 54.91 11.87
CA SER A 91 -25.41 55.65 12.83
C SER A 91 -25.29 57.16 12.55
N VAL A 92 -25.99 57.68 11.54
CA VAL A 92 -25.97 59.11 11.15
C VAL A 92 -26.71 60.01 12.17
N GLN A 93 -27.27 59.46 13.25
CA GLN A 93 -27.68 60.23 14.43
C GLN A 93 -26.60 60.18 15.52
N PRO A 94 -26.18 61.32 16.08
CA PRO A 94 -25.09 61.37 17.04
C PRO A 94 -25.57 60.80 18.39
N GLU A 95 -24.69 60.06 19.08
CA GLU A 95 -24.83 59.60 20.48
C GLU A 95 -25.56 58.28 20.75
N ASN A 96 -25.17 57.18 20.11
CA ASN A 96 -25.63 55.85 20.54
C ASN A 96 -24.46 54.89 20.80
N THR A 97 -23.91 54.93 22.02
CA THR A 97 -22.85 54.01 22.51
C THR A 97 -23.19 52.52 22.33
N SER A 98 -24.49 52.18 22.24
CA SER A 98 -24.96 50.83 21.91
C SER A 98 -24.59 50.39 20.48
N LEU A 99 -24.55 51.29 19.51
CA LEU A 99 -24.17 50.98 18.12
C LEU A 99 -22.67 50.72 18.01
N GLU A 100 -21.87 51.49 18.73
CA GLU A 100 -20.42 51.35 18.75
C GLU A 100 -19.98 50.02 19.37
N ASN A 101 -20.63 49.62 20.48
CA ASN A 101 -20.44 48.27 21.04
C ASN A 101 -20.85 47.17 20.05
N THR A 102 -21.94 47.36 19.29
CA THR A 102 -22.37 46.38 18.28
C THR A 102 -21.36 46.27 17.14
N SER A 103 -20.80 47.39 16.69
CA SER A 103 -19.75 47.42 15.66
C SER A 103 -18.50 46.64 16.11
N VAL A 104 -18.04 46.88 17.34
CA VAL A 104 -16.89 46.15 17.92
C VAL A 104 -17.17 44.64 18.01
N GLN A 105 -18.41 44.24 18.35
CA GLN A 105 -18.78 42.82 18.38
C GLN A 105 -18.79 42.17 16.99
N LEU A 106 -19.24 42.90 15.95
CA LEU A 106 -19.18 42.43 14.57
C LEU A 106 -17.73 42.26 14.10
N GLU A 107 -16.86 43.22 14.39
CA GLU A 107 -15.45 43.15 14.02
C GLU A 107 -14.72 41.99 14.73
N ASN A 108 -14.98 41.81 16.03
CA ASN A 108 -14.49 40.63 16.75
C ASN A 108 -14.99 39.32 16.11
N THR A 109 -16.25 39.27 15.68
CA THR A 109 -16.80 38.08 15.01
C THR A 109 -16.11 37.84 13.67
N SER A 110 -15.87 38.89 12.87
CA SER A 110 -15.12 38.79 11.61
C SER A 110 -13.71 38.24 11.82
N VAL A 111 -12.97 38.73 12.83
CA VAL A 111 -11.63 38.21 13.18
C VAL A 111 -11.69 36.73 13.58
N GLN A 112 -12.72 36.30 14.32
CA GLN A 112 -12.89 34.88 14.66
C GLN A 112 -13.17 34.01 13.43
N LEU A 113 -13.94 34.50 12.45
CA LEU A 113 -14.15 33.79 11.19
C LEU A 113 -12.86 33.69 10.37
N GLU A 114 -12.07 34.76 10.29
CA GLU A 114 -10.79 34.75 9.58
C GLU A 114 -9.82 33.75 10.22
N ASN A 115 -9.70 33.76 11.55
CA ASN A 115 -8.91 32.76 12.28
C ASN A 115 -9.39 31.33 11.99
N THR A 116 -10.71 31.11 11.93
CA THR A 116 -11.26 29.80 11.59
C THR A 116 -10.87 29.38 10.17
N ASN A 117 -10.96 30.28 9.19
CA ASN A 117 -10.55 30.01 7.81
C ASN A 117 -9.07 29.62 7.73
N VAL A 118 -8.17 30.31 8.45
CA VAL A 118 -6.75 29.94 8.52
C VAL A 118 -6.56 28.52 9.08
N GLN A 119 -7.32 28.12 10.11
CA GLN A 119 -7.26 26.76 10.64
C GLN A 119 -7.76 25.72 9.63
N LEU A 120 -8.80 26.03 8.84
CA LEU A 120 -9.28 25.15 7.78
C LEU A 120 -8.24 25.01 6.68
N GLU A 121 -7.59 26.09 6.25
CA GLU A 121 -6.50 26.05 5.25
C GLU A 121 -5.33 25.18 5.72
N ASN A 122 -4.89 25.34 6.98
CA ASN A 122 -3.87 24.48 7.57
C ASN A 122 -4.29 23.00 7.58
N THR A 123 -5.57 22.72 7.84
CA THR A 123 -6.12 21.36 7.80
C THR A 123 -6.11 20.79 6.38
N SER A 124 -6.46 21.60 5.36
CA SER A 124 -6.37 21.22 3.94
C SER A 124 -4.94 20.82 3.57
N VAL A 125 -3.95 21.62 3.95
CA VAL A 125 -2.53 21.31 3.69
C VAL A 125 -2.09 20.01 4.37
N GLN A 126 -2.59 19.72 5.58
CA GLN A 126 -2.30 18.44 6.23
C GLN A 126 -2.94 17.24 5.51
N LEU A 127 -4.16 17.38 5.00
CA LEU A 127 -4.83 16.34 4.21
C LEU A 127 -4.08 16.08 2.89
N GLU A 128 -3.61 17.12 2.21
CA GLU A 128 -2.81 17.00 0.99
C GLU A 128 -1.48 16.27 1.26
N ASN A 129 -0.75 16.66 2.31
CA ASN A 129 0.47 15.97 2.73
C ASN A 129 0.24 14.49 3.05
N THR A 130 -0.87 14.17 3.73
CA THR A 130 -1.24 12.79 4.03
C THR A 130 -1.52 12.02 2.74
N SER A 131 -2.21 12.64 1.78
CA SER A 131 -2.52 12.03 0.48
C SER A 131 -1.23 11.70 -0.30
N MET A 132 -0.25 12.60 -0.33
CA MET A 132 1.07 12.33 -0.93
C MET A 132 1.82 11.18 -0.25
N GLN A 133 1.70 11.04 1.07
CA GLN A 133 2.32 9.91 1.79
C GLN A 133 1.67 8.57 1.43
N LEU A 134 0.34 8.56 1.25
CA LEU A 134 -0.36 7.36 0.80
C LEU A 134 0.05 6.98 -0.62
N GLU A 135 0.15 7.94 -1.55
CA GLU A 135 0.62 7.69 -2.91
C GLU A 135 2.02 7.08 -2.93
N ASN A 136 2.95 7.64 -2.16
CA ASN A 136 4.29 7.06 -2.00
C ASN A 136 4.26 5.63 -1.46
N THR A 137 3.38 5.35 -0.49
CA THR A 137 3.22 4.00 0.06
C THR A 137 2.68 3.04 -1.00
N SER A 138 1.74 3.49 -1.83
CA SER A 138 1.21 2.71 -2.96
C SER A 138 2.32 2.29 -3.93
N LEU A 139 3.18 3.23 -4.32
CA LEU A 139 4.32 2.96 -5.22
C LEU A 139 5.31 1.95 -4.61
N GLN A 140 5.53 1.99 -3.29
CA GLN A 140 6.38 1.01 -2.61
C GLN A 140 5.76 -0.39 -2.61
N LEU A 141 4.44 -0.50 -2.44
CA LEU A 141 3.71 -1.77 -2.53
C LEU A 141 3.77 -2.35 -3.95
N GLU A 142 3.61 -1.51 -4.97
CA GLU A 142 3.74 -1.91 -6.37
C GLU A 142 5.15 -2.44 -6.69
N ASN A 143 6.19 -1.71 -6.28
CA ASN A 143 7.58 -2.18 -6.43
C ASN A 143 7.84 -3.51 -5.73
N THR A 144 7.30 -3.69 -4.52
CA THR A 144 7.42 -4.96 -3.78
C THR A 144 6.72 -6.09 -4.53
N SER A 145 5.54 -5.82 -5.10
CA SER A 145 4.77 -6.79 -5.88
C SER A 145 5.54 -7.24 -7.13
N MET A 146 6.14 -6.30 -7.88
CA MET A 146 7.00 -6.62 -9.02
C MET A 146 8.23 -7.46 -8.63
N HIS A 147 8.82 -7.21 -7.46
CA HIS A 147 9.93 -8.03 -6.96
C HIS A 147 9.50 -9.46 -6.61
N LEU A 148 8.30 -9.64 -6.05
CA LEU A 148 7.76 -10.97 -5.76
C LEU A 148 7.42 -11.74 -7.05
N GLU A 149 6.87 -11.07 -8.05
CA GLU A 149 6.62 -11.67 -9.37
C GLU A 149 7.93 -12.14 -10.02
N ASN A 150 8.94 -11.28 -10.04
CA ASN A 150 10.27 -11.66 -10.53
C ASN A 150 10.85 -12.86 -9.78
N THR A 151 10.70 -12.88 -8.45
CA THR A 151 11.17 -14.02 -7.64
C THR A 151 10.43 -15.29 -8.01
N SER A 152 9.11 -15.22 -8.20
CA SER A 152 8.29 -16.37 -8.60
C SER A 152 8.73 -16.94 -9.94
N VAL A 153 9.02 -16.09 -10.93
CA VAL A 153 9.57 -16.51 -12.23
C VAL A 153 10.93 -17.20 -12.09
N GLN A 154 11.81 -16.70 -11.21
CA GLN A 154 13.11 -17.36 -10.95
C GLN A 154 12.94 -18.73 -10.29
N LEU A 155 11.97 -18.88 -9.38
CA LEU A 155 11.65 -20.15 -8.76
C LEU A 155 11.08 -21.15 -9.76
N GLU A 156 10.16 -20.73 -10.63
CA GLU A 156 9.63 -21.57 -11.72
C GLU A 156 10.74 -22.04 -12.67
N ASN A 157 11.64 -21.14 -13.06
CA ASN A 157 12.82 -21.51 -13.85
C ASN A 157 13.68 -22.56 -13.13
N THR A 158 13.87 -22.41 -11.82
CA THR A 158 14.62 -23.38 -11.00
C THR A 158 13.91 -24.73 -10.93
N SER A 159 12.57 -24.74 -10.78
CA SER A 159 11.75 -25.96 -10.84
C SER A 159 11.96 -26.70 -12.16
N MET A 160 11.88 -25.99 -13.30
CA MET A 160 12.09 -26.60 -14.62
C MET A 160 13.49 -27.17 -14.79
N GLN A 161 14.53 -26.50 -14.26
CA GLN A 161 15.89 -27.04 -14.29
C GLN A 161 16.04 -28.29 -13.42
N LEU A 162 15.41 -28.32 -12.24
CA LEU A 162 15.40 -29.49 -11.37
C LEU A 162 14.69 -30.68 -12.05
N GLU A 163 13.52 -30.45 -12.66
CA GLU A 163 12.79 -31.48 -13.40
C GLU A 163 13.64 -32.08 -14.53
N ASN A 164 14.28 -31.22 -15.34
CA ASN A 164 15.21 -31.68 -16.38
C ASN A 164 16.39 -32.48 -15.83
N THR A 165 16.88 -32.13 -14.64
CA THR A 165 18.00 -32.82 -13.99
C THR A 165 17.58 -34.15 -13.38
N SER A 166 16.35 -34.28 -12.89
CA SER A 166 15.79 -35.53 -12.34
C SER A 166 15.54 -36.59 -13.42
N VAL A 167 15.18 -36.19 -14.64
CA VAL A 167 14.91 -37.12 -15.77
C VAL A 167 16.19 -37.82 -16.27
N GLN A 168 17.37 -37.19 -16.15
CA GLN A 168 18.64 -37.79 -16.60
C GLN A 168 19.08 -39.05 -15.82
N PRO A 169 19.12 -39.06 -14.47
CA PRO A 169 19.43 -40.25 -13.69
C PRO A 169 18.33 -41.32 -13.74
N GLU A 170 17.05 -40.96 -13.94
CA GLU A 170 15.98 -41.94 -14.19
C GLU A 170 16.21 -42.72 -15.49
N ASN A 171 16.56 -42.03 -16.58
CA ASN A 171 16.90 -42.67 -17.86
C ASN A 171 18.14 -43.56 -17.74
N ALA A 172 19.17 -43.11 -17.00
CA ALA A 172 20.37 -43.89 -16.78
C ALA A 172 20.10 -45.14 -15.92
N SER A 173 19.34 -45.01 -14.83
CA SER A 173 18.97 -46.13 -13.95
C SER A 173 17.98 -47.11 -14.59
N ALA A 174 17.10 -46.65 -15.48
CA ALA A 174 16.28 -47.52 -16.32
C ALA A 174 17.14 -48.36 -17.27
N TRP A 175 18.11 -47.75 -17.95
CA TRP A 175 19.04 -48.46 -18.83
C TRP A 175 19.81 -49.58 -18.12
N PHE A 176 20.35 -49.32 -16.93
CA PHE A 176 21.06 -50.32 -16.10
C PHE A 176 20.16 -51.43 -15.52
N ARG A 177 18.83 -51.22 -15.45
CA ARG A 177 17.89 -52.27 -15.02
C ARG A 177 17.48 -53.19 -16.17
N GLU A 178 17.50 -52.67 -17.40
CA GLU A 178 17.13 -53.40 -18.61
C GLU A 178 18.29 -54.13 -19.30
N HIS A 179 19.55 -53.78 -18.98
CA HIS A 179 20.78 -54.33 -19.59
C HIS A 179 21.79 -54.79 -18.53
#